data_AF-A0A2L2XW02-F1
#
_entry.id   AF-A0A2L2XW02-F1
#
_cell.length_a   1.000
_cell.length_b   1.000
_cell.length_c   1.000
_cell.angle_alpha   90.00
_cell.angle_beta   90.00
_cell.angle_gamma   90.00
#
_symmetry.space_group_name_H-M   'P 1'
#
loop_
_entity.id
_entity.type
_entity.pdbx_description
1 polymer ?
#
loop_
_entity_poly.entity_id
_entity_poly.type
_entity_poly.pdbx_seq_one_letter_code
_entity_poly.pdbx_strand_id
1 'polypeptide(L)'
;MQTEQGRKNIKFALARQIFNPLLRNIGYTLITDHFYQPIPNRQEIMTYAGKERPLSSIEWHLDKQTELVKYLLEKYALEFNNKEIFSAFGYSEDSSGLISGDAEVLYAMVREKNPSQVIEIGSGGSTKIIAAALKMNFIENSQKSQLISIEPYPQDFLKDFANVSKDFLEFSLLTQKVEAVDLSVFESLQTNDILFVDSSHVFKSGSDVEFEFLQVYPRLQTGVLVHIHDIFFPYDYPIEWNLKESRYWNEQYFLETFLQFNKKFEVLASLSMVSYYKNSVFLESINAYHEDRLPGSFWMIA
;
A
#
# COMPACT_ATOMS: atom_id res chain seq x y z
N MET A 1 -30.50 14.52 35.70
CA MET A 1 -30.27 14.53 34.24
C MET A 1 -28.84 14.02 34.03
N GLN A 2 -28.64 12.76 33.62
CA GLN A 2 -27.28 12.27 33.36
C GLN A 2 -26.72 12.97 32.13
N THR A 3 -25.50 13.51 32.24
CA THR A 3 -24.77 14.12 31.13
C THR A 3 -24.52 13.08 30.03
N GLU A 4 -24.32 13.54 28.79
CA GLU A 4 -24.00 12.65 27.65
C GLU A 4 -22.80 11.75 27.94
N GLN A 5 -21.77 12.30 28.61
CA GLN A 5 -20.61 11.56 29.08
C GLN A 5 -20.96 10.46 30.09
N GLY A 6 -21.88 10.73 31.02
CA GLY A 6 -22.36 9.74 31.98
C GLY A 6 -23.01 8.53 31.29
N ARG A 7 -23.77 8.77 30.20
CA ARG A 7 -24.38 7.71 29.40
C ARG A 7 -23.34 6.89 28.62
N LYS A 8 -22.32 7.53 28.04
CA LYS A 8 -21.22 6.85 27.34
C LYS A 8 -20.42 5.96 28.31
N ASN A 9 -20.14 6.44 29.52
CA ASN A 9 -19.43 5.65 30.55
C ASN A 9 -20.21 4.41 30.98
N ILE A 10 -21.54 4.51 31.15
CA ILE A 10 -22.39 3.35 31.49
C ILE A 10 -22.38 2.31 30.37
N LYS A 11 -22.56 2.74 29.11
CA LYS A 11 -22.52 1.82 27.95
C LYS A 11 -21.16 1.12 27.84
N PHE A 12 -20.07 1.86 28.02
CA PHE A 12 -18.71 1.32 28.02
C PHE A 12 -18.50 0.28 29.13
N ALA A 13 -18.98 0.56 30.35
CA ALA A 13 -18.92 -0.38 31.46
C ALA A 13 -19.75 -1.65 31.18
N LEU A 14 -20.98 -1.52 30.66
CA LEU A 14 -21.84 -2.66 30.29
C LEU A 14 -21.20 -3.53 29.20
N ALA A 15 -20.66 -2.91 28.14
CA ALA A 15 -19.94 -3.62 27.09
C ALA A 15 -18.77 -4.43 27.66
N ARG A 16 -17.97 -3.81 28.54
CA ARG A 16 -16.79 -4.46 29.13
C ARG A 16 -17.13 -5.55 30.15
N GLN A 17 -18.12 -5.33 31.02
CA GLN A 17 -18.38 -6.20 32.17
C GLN A 17 -19.44 -7.27 31.90
N ILE A 18 -20.34 -7.06 30.93
CA ILE A 18 -21.46 -7.97 30.68
C ILE A 18 -21.36 -8.58 29.29
N PHE A 19 -21.34 -7.76 28.24
CA PHE A 19 -21.44 -8.27 26.87
C PHE A 19 -20.15 -8.93 26.37
N ASN A 20 -18.98 -8.30 26.57
CA ASN A 20 -17.72 -8.84 26.08
C ASN A 20 -17.32 -10.19 26.68
N PRO A 21 -17.55 -10.48 27.98
CA PRO A 21 -17.35 -11.84 28.52
C PRO A 21 -18.17 -12.91 27.78
N LEU A 22 -19.37 -12.58 27.32
CA LEU A 22 -20.24 -13.50 26.57
C LEU A 22 -19.82 -13.59 25.09
N LEU A 23 -19.54 -12.46 24.45
CA LEU A 23 -19.25 -12.36 23.02
C LEU A 23 -17.84 -12.86 22.64
N ARG A 24 -16.85 -12.71 23.51
CA ARG A 24 -15.46 -13.09 23.20
C ARG A 24 -15.31 -14.58 22.92
N ASN A 25 -16.11 -15.42 23.57
CA ASN A 25 -16.08 -16.88 23.37
C ASN A 25 -16.53 -17.30 21.96
N ILE A 26 -17.21 -16.41 21.23
CA ILE A 26 -17.66 -16.65 19.85
C ILE A 26 -16.92 -15.73 18.85
N GLY A 27 -15.80 -15.13 19.25
CA GLY A 27 -14.94 -14.32 18.37
C GLY A 27 -15.39 -12.87 18.18
N TYR A 28 -16.36 -12.36 18.95
CA TYR A 28 -16.83 -10.98 18.83
C TYR A 28 -16.40 -10.13 20.03
N THR A 29 -16.10 -8.86 19.78
CA THR A 29 -15.93 -7.85 20.83
C THR A 29 -16.82 -6.66 20.51
N LEU A 30 -17.72 -6.33 21.43
CA LEU A 30 -18.52 -5.12 21.36
C LEU A 30 -17.65 -3.93 21.75
N ILE A 31 -17.41 -3.07 20.77
CA ILE A 31 -16.74 -1.78 20.94
C ILE A 31 -17.83 -0.69 20.95
N THR A 32 -17.85 0.10 22.01
CA THR A 32 -18.77 1.23 22.13
C THR A 32 -18.12 2.49 21.60
N ASP A 33 -18.92 3.38 21.03
CA ASP A 33 -18.51 4.76 20.72
C ASP A 33 -18.06 5.50 22.00
N HIS A 34 -16.74 5.52 22.23
CA HIS A 34 -16.11 6.05 23.43
C HIS A 34 -14.66 6.47 23.12
N PHE A 35 -14.21 7.60 23.66
CA PHE A 35 -12.89 8.19 23.39
C PHE A 35 -11.67 7.34 23.80
N TYR A 36 -11.86 6.22 24.50
CA TYR A 36 -10.78 5.27 24.85
C TYR A 36 -10.66 4.14 23.83
N GLN A 37 -11.55 4.10 22.84
CA GLN A 37 -11.54 3.10 21.79
C GLN A 37 -10.76 3.64 20.59
N PRO A 38 -10.03 2.78 19.87
CA PRO A 38 -9.25 3.20 18.71
C PRO A 38 -10.13 3.50 17.49
N ILE A 39 -11.40 3.08 17.51
CA ILE A 39 -12.34 3.31 16.41
C ILE A 39 -12.88 4.73 16.50
N PRO A 40 -12.70 5.57 15.46
CA PRO A 40 -13.19 6.94 15.45
C PRO A 40 -14.72 7.01 15.49
N ASN A 41 -15.24 8.10 16.06
CA ASN A 41 -16.67 8.34 16.06
C ASN A 41 -17.16 8.65 14.64
N ARG A 42 -18.23 7.97 14.21
CA ARG A 42 -18.78 8.12 12.85
C ARG A 42 -19.28 9.54 12.55
N GLN A 43 -19.85 10.22 13.54
CA GLN A 43 -20.33 11.59 13.38
C GLN A 43 -19.16 12.59 13.31
N GLU A 44 -18.06 12.31 14.00
CA GLU A 44 -16.84 13.12 13.93
C GLU A 44 -16.16 12.99 12.57
N ILE A 45 -16.08 11.77 12.00
CA ILE A 45 -15.55 11.55 10.63
C ILE A 45 -16.24 12.48 9.62
N MET A 46 -17.57 12.62 9.69
CA MET A 46 -18.34 13.50 8.80
C MET A 46 -17.92 14.98 8.88
N THR A 47 -17.25 15.41 9.94
CA THR A 47 -16.83 16.81 10.12
C THR A 47 -15.53 17.14 9.40
N TYR A 48 -14.70 16.15 9.09
CA TYR A 48 -13.38 16.34 8.48
C TYR A 48 -13.15 15.56 7.18
N ALA A 49 -13.93 14.50 6.91
CA ALA A 49 -13.79 13.70 5.70
C ALA A 49 -13.87 14.54 4.41
N GLY A 50 -12.98 14.25 3.46
CA GLY A 50 -12.85 14.97 2.19
C GLY A 50 -12.20 16.35 2.31
N LYS A 51 -11.81 16.79 3.51
CA LYS A 51 -11.04 18.03 3.69
C LYS A 51 -9.55 17.72 3.59
N GLU A 52 -8.82 18.66 3.00
CA GLU A 52 -7.37 18.64 2.99
C GLU A 52 -6.82 18.73 4.43
N ARG A 53 -5.82 17.91 4.73
CA ARG A 53 -5.08 17.97 6.00
C ARG A 53 -3.81 18.80 5.84
N PRO A 54 -3.45 19.62 6.83
CA PRO A 54 -2.23 20.42 6.76
C PRO A 54 -0.99 19.55 6.99
N LEU A 55 -0.33 19.12 5.91
CA LEU A 55 0.88 18.29 5.93
C LEU A 55 2.18 19.12 5.81
N SER A 56 2.22 20.29 6.46
CA SER A 56 3.26 21.32 6.24
C SER A 56 4.64 20.99 6.83
N SER A 57 4.74 19.95 7.66
CA SER A 57 5.99 19.55 8.32
C SER A 57 6.83 18.56 7.49
N ILE A 58 6.35 18.18 6.30
CA ILE A 58 7.04 17.28 5.37
C ILE A 58 7.44 18.10 4.13
N GLU A 59 8.70 17.98 3.71
CA GLU A 59 9.17 18.57 2.46
C GLU A 59 8.79 17.67 1.28
N TRP A 60 7.68 17.99 0.62
CA TRP A 60 7.12 17.13 -0.43
C TRP A 60 7.85 17.20 -1.79
N HIS A 61 8.47 18.32 -2.14
CA HIS A 61 9.11 18.52 -3.45
C HIS A 61 8.23 18.11 -4.65
N LEU A 62 6.96 18.55 -4.66
CA LEU A 62 5.93 18.08 -5.61
C LEU A 62 6.28 18.27 -7.08
N ASP A 63 7.08 19.28 -7.44
CA ASP A 63 7.56 19.45 -8.81
C ASP A 63 8.45 18.26 -9.25
N LYS A 64 9.38 17.82 -8.39
CA LYS A 64 10.24 16.65 -8.67
C LYS A 64 9.44 15.36 -8.76
N GLN A 65 8.47 15.17 -7.85
CA GLN A 65 7.58 14.00 -7.89
C GLN A 65 6.79 13.98 -9.21
N THR A 66 6.30 15.15 -9.63
CA THR A 66 5.55 15.32 -10.87
C THR A 66 6.40 15.02 -12.10
N GLU A 67 7.64 15.52 -12.13
CA GLU A 67 8.61 15.23 -13.19
C GLU A 67 8.93 13.73 -13.27
N LEU A 68 9.12 13.07 -12.14
CA LEU A 68 9.35 11.63 -12.06
C LEU A 68 8.15 10.85 -12.63
N VAL A 69 6.93 11.13 -12.15
CA VAL A 69 5.72 10.44 -12.62
C VAL A 69 5.52 10.66 -14.12
N LYS A 70 5.69 11.90 -14.59
CA LYS A 70 5.61 12.21 -16.02
C LYS A 70 6.61 11.41 -16.84
N TYR A 71 7.88 11.40 -16.43
CA TYR A 71 8.93 10.63 -17.11
C TYR A 71 8.60 9.14 -17.20
N LEU A 72 8.14 8.55 -16.10
CA LEU A 72 7.77 7.14 -16.02
C LEU A 72 6.61 6.80 -16.96
N LEU A 73 5.56 7.62 -16.96
CA LEU A 73 4.39 7.39 -17.80
C LEU A 73 4.69 7.63 -19.28
N GLU A 74 5.42 8.69 -19.64
CA GLU A 74 5.83 8.95 -21.03
C GLU A 74 6.65 7.78 -21.61
N LYS A 75 7.48 7.14 -20.79
CA LYS A 75 8.35 6.04 -21.22
C LYS A 75 7.64 4.70 -21.29
N TYR A 76 6.73 4.40 -20.35
CA TYR A 76 6.23 3.03 -20.15
C TYR A 76 4.71 2.87 -20.23
N ALA A 77 3.89 3.94 -20.27
CA ALA A 77 2.42 3.78 -20.29
C ALA A 77 1.91 3.10 -21.58
N LEU A 78 2.55 3.34 -22.73
CA LEU A 78 2.21 2.63 -23.97
C LEU A 78 2.52 1.14 -23.89
N GLU A 79 3.62 0.78 -23.22
CA GLU A 79 4.00 -0.61 -22.97
C GLU A 79 2.97 -1.26 -22.04
N PHE A 80 2.59 -0.60 -20.95
CA PHE A 80 1.56 -1.08 -20.02
C PHE A 80 0.20 -1.36 -20.71
N ASN A 81 -0.20 -0.52 -21.67
CA ASN A 81 -1.44 -0.72 -22.42
C ASN A 81 -1.41 -1.92 -23.38
N ASN A 82 -0.25 -2.54 -23.61
CA ASN A 82 -0.14 -3.73 -24.42
C ASN A 82 -0.60 -4.98 -23.66
N LYS A 83 -1.86 -5.38 -23.90
CA LYS A 83 -2.50 -6.56 -23.29
C LYS A 83 -1.73 -7.87 -23.49
N GLU A 84 -0.90 -7.98 -24.53
CA GLU A 84 -0.10 -9.18 -24.76
C GLU A 84 0.94 -9.40 -23.65
N ILE A 85 1.50 -8.33 -23.09
CA ILE A 85 2.48 -8.40 -21.99
C ILE A 85 1.85 -9.07 -20.77
N PHE A 86 0.59 -8.75 -20.49
CA PHE A 86 -0.18 -9.21 -19.34
C PHE A 86 -0.93 -10.53 -19.56
N SER A 87 -1.10 -10.95 -20.82
CA SER A 87 -1.88 -12.13 -21.20
C SER A 87 -1.40 -13.41 -20.50
N ALA A 88 -0.10 -13.54 -20.26
CA ALA A 88 0.51 -14.68 -19.57
C ALA A 88 0.16 -14.75 -18.07
N PHE A 89 -0.30 -13.64 -17.48
CA PHE A 89 -0.56 -13.52 -16.04
C PHE A 89 -2.05 -13.35 -15.71
N GLY A 90 -2.90 -13.18 -16.73
CA GLY A 90 -4.34 -12.96 -16.55
C GLY A 90 -4.63 -11.71 -15.72
N TYR A 91 -3.90 -10.63 -15.96
CA TYR A 91 -4.19 -9.33 -15.35
C TYR A 91 -5.36 -8.65 -16.07
N SER A 92 -6.28 -8.10 -15.30
CA SER A 92 -7.28 -7.13 -15.76
C SER A 92 -7.46 -6.08 -14.67
N GLU A 93 -7.69 -4.84 -15.06
CA GLU A 93 -7.96 -3.73 -14.13
C GLU A 93 -9.16 -4.02 -13.21
N ASP A 94 -10.20 -4.68 -13.75
CA ASP A 94 -11.39 -5.07 -12.99
C ASP A 94 -11.10 -6.06 -11.84
N SER A 95 -9.95 -6.75 -11.88
CA SER A 95 -9.63 -7.83 -10.92
C SER A 95 -8.44 -7.52 -10.01
N SER A 96 -7.73 -6.41 -10.21
CA SER A 96 -6.44 -6.15 -9.56
C SER A 96 -6.51 -5.31 -8.29
N GLY A 97 -7.57 -4.51 -8.09
CA GLY A 97 -7.64 -3.51 -7.02
C GLY A 97 -6.77 -2.26 -7.27
N LEU A 98 -5.62 -2.44 -7.92
CA LEU A 98 -4.70 -1.43 -8.46
C LEU A 98 -5.16 -0.91 -9.83
N ILE A 99 -5.65 0.33 -9.89
CA ILE A 99 -6.10 0.98 -11.13
C ILE A 99 -5.82 2.48 -11.09
N SER A 100 -6.10 3.19 -12.18
CA SER A 100 -6.12 4.67 -12.24
C SER A 100 -4.79 5.34 -11.88
N GLY A 101 -3.70 4.91 -12.53
CA GLY A 101 -2.36 5.48 -12.33
C GLY A 101 -1.46 4.66 -11.41
N ASP A 102 -2.03 3.94 -10.43
CA ASP A 102 -1.25 3.11 -9.52
C ASP A 102 -0.54 1.95 -10.23
N ALA A 103 -1.27 1.26 -11.12
CA ALA A 103 -0.75 0.10 -11.84
C ALA A 103 0.30 0.49 -12.88
N GLU A 104 0.05 1.57 -13.62
CA GLU A 104 0.95 2.13 -14.62
C GLU A 104 2.26 2.59 -13.99
N VAL A 105 2.19 3.32 -12.88
CA VAL A 105 3.39 3.79 -12.19
C VAL A 105 4.13 2.64 -11.51
N LEU A 106 3.43 1.66 -10.93
CA LEU A 106 4.08 0.45 -10.39
C LEU A 106 4.87 -0.29 -11.47
N TYR A 107 4.24 -0.54 -12.62
CA TYR A 107 4.88 -1.16 -13.76
C TYR A 107 6.11 -0.35 -14.22
N ALA A 108 5.94 0.95 -14.39
CA ALA A 108 6.99 1.86 -14.85
C ALA A 108 8.16 1.93 -13.86
N MET A 109 7.90 1.95 -12.55
CA MET A 109 8.93 1.95 -11.52
C MET A 109 9.77 0.67 -11.56
N VAL A 110 9.13 -0.50 -11.70
CA VAL A 110 9.84 -1.78 -11.82
C VAL A 110 10.66 -1.85 -13.12
N ARG A 111 10.12 -1.34 -14.23
CA ARG A 111 10.85 -1.24 -15.51
C ARG A 111 12.05 -0.31 -15.43
N GLU A 112 11.88 0.87 -14.83
CA GLU A 112 12.92 1.89 -14.74
C GLU A 112 14.05 1.47 -13.80
N LYS A 113 13.72 0.89 -12.64
CA LYS A 113 14.71 0.50 -11.64
C LYS A 113 15.38 -0.82 -11.94
N ASN A 114 14.74 -1.67 -12.73
CA ASN A 114 15.24 -2.98 -13.10
C ASN A 114 15.81 -3.75 -11.90
N PRO A 115 15.00 -3.96 -10.85
CA PRO A 115 15.47 -4.50 -9.58
C PRO A 115 15.99 -5.93 -9.75
N SER A 116 17.01 -6.29 -8.97
CA SER A 116 17.45 -7.68 -8.89
C SER A 116 16.49 -8.51 -8.05
N GLN A 117 15.85 -7.88 -7.06
CA GLN A 117 14.89 -8.49 -6.15
C GLN A 117 13.70 -7.56 -5.90
N VAL A 118 12.52 -8.16 -5.86
CA VAL A 118 11.30 -7.54 -5.34
C VAL A 118 10.76 -8.42 -4.21
N ILE A 119 10.53 -7.82 -3.04
CA ILE A 119 9.79 -8.45 -1.95
C ILE A 119 8.42 -7.79 -1.89
N GLU A 120 7.37 -8.60 -1.93
CA GLU A 120 5.98 -8.19 -1.88
C GLU A 120 5.36 -8.69 -0.56
N ILE A 121 4.91 -7.78 0.30
CA ILE A 121 4.07 -8.09 1.45
C ILE A 121 2.62 -7.94 0.99
N GLY A 122 1.89 -9.06 1.02
CA GLY A 122 0.65 -9.24 0.26
C GLY A 122 0.93 -9.96 -1.06
N SER A 123 -0.11 -10.13 -1.88
CA SER A 123 -0.01 -10.63 -3.26
C SER A 123 -1.33 -10.45 -4.02
N GLY A 124 -1.30 -10.56 -5.35
CA GLY A 124 -2.50 -10.53 -6.16
C GLY A 124 -2.31 -9.82 -7.50
N GLY A 125 -3.04 -8.72 -7.69
CA GLY A 125 -2.94 -7.89 -8.90
C GLY A 125 -1.54 -7.31 -9.09
N SER A 126 -0.93 -6.83 -8.01
CA SER A 126 0.45 -6.34 -7.94
C SER A 126 1.46 -7.39 -8.41
N THR A 127 1.33 -8.65 -7.98
CA THR A 127 2.21 -9.76 -8.39
C THR A 127 2.27 -9.89 -9.91
N LYS A 128 1.11 -9.76 -10.58
CA LYS A 128 1.01 -9.85 -12.05
C LYS A 128 1.66 -8.64 -12.73
N ILE A 129 1.47 -7.43 -12.18
CA ILE A 129 2.07 -6.19 -12.71
C ILE A 129 3.60 -6.23 -12.58
N ILE A 130 4.10 -6.58 -11.39
CA ILE A 130 5.53 -6.69 -11.12
C ILE A 130 6.16 -7.75 -12.03
N ALA A 131 5.57 -8.94 -12.13
CA ALA A 131 6.10 -9.98 -13.01
C ALA A 131 6.08 -9.60 -14.49
N ALA A 132 5.06 -8.86 -14.94
CA ALA A 132 5.00 -8.32 -16.30
C ALA A 132 6.15 -7.35 -16.58
N ALA A 133 6.46 -6.44 -15.65
CA ALA A 133 7.58 -5.52 -15.78
C ALA A 133 8.93 -6.26 -15.76
N LEU A 134 9.11 -7.22 -14.85
CA LEU A 134 10.33 -8.04 -14.77
C LEU A 134 10.54 -8.92 -16.01
N LYS A 135 9.47 -9.41 -16.64
CA LYS A 135 9.56 -10.13 -17.91
C LYS A 135 10.15 -9.25 -19.01
N MET A 136 9.72 -8.00 -19.10
CA MET A 136 10.20 -7.08 -20.11
C MET A 136 11.65 -6.67 -19.86
N ASN A 137 12.02 -6.46 -18.59
CA ASN A 137 13.43 -6.32 -18.19
C ASN A 137 14.26 -7.51 -18.67
N PHE A 138 13.82 -8.75 -18.37
CA PHE A 138 14.51 -9.97 -18.80
C PHE A 138 14.67 -10.06 -20.32
N ILE A 139 13.66 -9.67 -21.10
CA ILE A 139 13.76 -9.67 -22.57
C ILE A 139 14.87 -8.73 -23.04
N GLU A 140 15.07 -7.59 -22.38
CA GLU A 140 16.08 -6.60 -22.74
C GLU A 140 17.49 -6.97 -22.25
N ASN A 141 17.61 -7.58 -21.06
CA ASN A 141 18.89 -7.75 -20.37
C ASN A 141 19.31 -9.21 -20.13
N SER A 142 18.42 -10.18 -20.39
CA SER A 142 18.63 -11.62 -20.14
C SER A 142 19.02 -11.98 -18.69
N GLN A 143 18.67 -11.14 -17.73
CA GLN A 143 18.90 -11.36 -16.30
C GLN A 143 17.58 -11.58 -15.59
N LYS A 144 17.48 -12.70 -14.87
CA LYS A 144 16.31 -12.99 -14.04
C LYS A 144 16.38 -12.18 -12.76
N SER A 145 15.25 -11.62 -12.38
CA SER A 145 15.03 -11.05 -11.05
C SER A 145 14.37 -12.09 -10.15
N GLN A 146 14.46 -11.86 -8.84
CA GLN A 146 13.71 -12.61 -7.84
C GLN A 146 12.45 -11.85 -7.43
N LEU A 147 11.32 -12.54 -7.32
CA LEU A 147 10.10 -12.03 -6.71
C LEU A 147 9.69 -12.94 -5.55
N ILE A 148 9.68 -12.38 -4.34
CA ILE A 148 9.26 -13.06 -3.12
C ILE A 148 7.93 -12.46 -2.66
N SER A 149 6.84 -13.20 -2.78
CA SER A 149 5.53 -12.79 -2.23
C SER A 149 5.29 -13.41 -0.86
N ILE A 150 4.89 -12.60 0.11
CA ILE A 150 4.61 -12.99 1.49
C ILE A 150 3.11 -12.84 1.70
N GLU A 151 2.39 -13.96 1.70
CA GLU A 151 0.93 -13.96 1.73
C GLU A 151 0.40 -15.13 2.56
N PRO A 152 -0.19 -14.90 3.75
CA PRO A 152 -0.77 -15.97 4.56
C PRO A 152 -1.97 -16.67 3.91
N TYR A 153 -2.69 -16.02 2.99
CA TYR A 153 -3.91 -16.54 2.37
C TYR A 153 -3.89 -16.39 0.83
N PRO A 154 -2.98 -17.09 0.12
CA PRO A 154 -2.73 -16.83 -1.28
C PRO A 154 -3.89 -17.24 -2.18
N GLN A 155 -4.14 -16.41 -3.20
CA GLN A 155 -5.09 -16.75 -4.26
C GLN A 155 -4.59 -17.98 -5.05
N ASP A 156 -5.54 -18.77 -5.57
CA ASP A 156 -5.22 -20.05 -6.21
C ASP A 156 -4.21 -19.94 -7.37
N PHE A 157 -4.22 -18.83 -8.12
CA PHE A 157 -3.30 -18.65 -9.25
C PHE A 157 -1.82 -18.63 -8.83
N LEU A 158 -1.51 -18.26 -7.58
CA LEU A 158 -0.14 -18.19 -7.07
C LEU A 158 0.49 -19.57 -6.91
N LYS A 159 -0.32 -20.63 -6.79
CA LYS A 159 0.15 -22.01 -6.62
C LYS A 159 0.96 -22.51 -7.81
N ASP A 160 0.56 -22.12 -9.02
CA ASP A 160 1.25 -22.48 -10.27
C ASP A 160 2.10 -21.32 -10.84
N PHE A 161 2.17 -20.19 -10.13
CA PHE A 161 2.82 -18.98 -10.64
C PHE A 161 4.32 -19.16 -10.90
N ALA A 162 5.01 -19.94 -10.05
CA ALA A 162 6.41 -20.31 -10.28
C ALA A 162 6.59 -21.04 -11.62
N ASN A 163 5.66 -21.94 -11.99
CA ASN A 163 5.76 -22.72 -13.21
C ASN A 163 5.55 -21.87 -14.46
N VAL A 164 4.62 -20.91 -14.43
CA VAL A 164 4.33 -20.03 -15.58
C VAL A 164 5.37 -18.93 -15.77
N SER A 165 6.15 -18.61 -14.73
CA SER A 165 7.13 -17.51 -14.74
C SER A 165 8.59 -17.96 -14.77
N LYS A 166 8.87 -19.26 -14.58
CA LYS A 166 10.22 -19.82 -14.42
C LYS A 166 11.24 -19.45 -15.51
N ASP A 167 10.80 -19.12 -16.72
CA ASP A 167 11.69 -18.85 -17.85
C ASP A 167 12.37 -17.47 -17.72
N PHE A 168 11.79 -16.54 -16.96
CA PHE A 168 12.29 -15.16 -16.82
C PHE A 168 12.34 -14.65 -15.36
N LEU A 169 11.73 -15.36 -14.40
CA LEU A 169 11.59 -14.93 -13.02
C LEU A 169 11.92 -16.06 -12.03
N GLU A 170 12.61 -15.74 -10.95
CA GLU A 170 12.74 -16.61 -9.78
C GLU A 170 11.66 -16.25 -8.75
N PHE A 171 10.54 -16.97 -8.78
CA PHE A 171 9.40 -16.71 -7.89
C PHE A 171 9.43 -17.57 -6.62
N SER A 172 9.17 -16.96 -5.47
CA SER A 172 8.98 -17.65 -4.19
C SER A 172 7.73 -17.14 -3.48
N LEU A 173 6.89 -18.06 -3.00
CA LEU A 173 5.71 -17.74 -2.20
C LEU A 173 5.93 -18.20 -0.77
N LEU A 174 5.95 -17.25 0.18
CA LEU A 174 6.00 -17.52 1.60
C LEU A 174 4.57 -17.47 2.16
N THR A 175 3.94 -18.64 2.33
CA THR A 175 2.58 -18.76 2.85
C THR A 175 2.53 -18.63 4.37
N GLN A 176 2.86 -17.44 4.86
CA GLN A 176 2.87 -17.09 6.27
C GLN A 176 2.67 -15.60 6.46
N LYS A 177 2.36 -15.22 7.70
CA LYS A 177 2.32 -13.83 8.14
C LYS A 177 3.70 -13.19 8.05
N VAL A 178 3.76 -11.91 7.67
CA VAL A 178 5.02 -11.18 7.51
C VAL A 178 5.81 -11.10 8.82
N GLU A 179 5.11 -11.01 9.95
CA GLU A 179 5.68 -10.96 11.29
C GLU A 179 6.41 -12.26 11.69
N ALA A 180 6.22 -13.35 10.94
CA ALA A 180 6.92 -14.63 11.12
C ALA A 180 8.08 -14.84 10.15
N VAL A 181 8.26 -13.95 9.17
CA VAL A 181 9.36 -14.00 8.20
C VAL A 181 10.65 -13.54 8.86
N ASP A 182 11.74 -14.25 8.61
CA ASP A 182 13.05 -13.89 9.12
C ASP A 182 13.50 -12.52 8.55
N LEU A 183 13.98 -11.62 9.41
CA LEU A 183 14.37 -10.27 9.02
C LEU A 183 15.49 -10.24 7.96
N SER A 184 16.31 -11.30 7.86
CA SER A 184 17.34 -11.44 6.84
C SER A 184 16.80 -11.43 5.41
N VAL A 185 15.52 -11.80 5.21
CA VAL A 185 14.84 -11.69 3.91
C VAL A 185 14.79 -10.23 3.48
N PHE A 186 14.39 -9.30 4.36
CA PHE A 186 14.34 -7.87 4.05
C PHE A 186 15.72 -7.20 4.04
N GLU A 187 16.64 -7.67 4.89
CA GLU A 187 18.04 -7.19 4.89
C GLU A 187 18.80 -7.57 3.61
N SER A 188 18.27 -8.54 2.84
CA SER A 188 18.85 -8.94 1.56
C SER A 188 18.62 -7.93 0.43
N LEU A 189 17.59 -7.07 0.53
CA LEU A 189 17.32 -6.02 -0.46
C LEU A 189 18.50 -5.05 -0.58
N GLN A 190 18.93 -4.80 -1.81
CA GLN A 190 20.02 -3.88 -2.14
C GLN A 190 19.51 -2.63 -2.86
N THR A 191 20.43 -1.71 -3.19
CA THR A 191 20.11 -0.52 -3.98
C THR A 191 19.34 -0.86 -5.26
N ASN A 192 18.27 -0.10 -5.54
CA ASN A 192 17.29 -0.28 -6.61
C ASN A 192 16.34 -1.47 -6.46
N ASP A 193 16.53 -2.36 -5.49
CA ASP A 193 15.53 -3.38 -5.18
C ASP A 193 14.29 -2.75 -4.53
N ILE A 194 13.16 -3.48 -4.61
CA ILE A 194 11.85 -2.94 -4.23
C ILE A 194 11.25 -3.78 -3.10
N LEU A 195 10.83 -3.10 -2.04
CA LEU A 195 9.85 -3.60 -1.08
C LEU A 195 8.47 -3.04 -1.43
N PHE A 196 7.56 -3.89 -1.88
CA PHE A 196 6.16 -3.56 -2.12
C PHE A 196 5.31 -3.97 -0.92
N VAL A 197 4.54 -3.03 -0.37
CA VAL A 197 3.74 -3.23 0.84
C VAL A 197 2.26 -2.92 0.55
N ASP A 198 1.43 -3.95 0.63
CA ASP A 198 -0.02 -3.86 0.64
C ASP A 198 -0.55 -4.82 1.72
N SER A 199 -0.33 -4.41 2.98
CA SER A 199 -0.59 -5.22 4.17
C SER A 199 -2.00 -4.93 4.75
N SER A 200 -2.20 -5.04 6.06
CA SER A 200 -3.53 -4.84 6.67
C SER A 200 -3.97 -3.38 6.78
N HIS A 201 -3.07 -2.41 6.59
CA HIS A 201 -3.31 -0.96 6.76
C HIS A 201 -3.73 -0.53 8.20
N VAL A 202 -3.57 -1.43 9.18
CA VAL A 202 -3.96 -1.21 10.58
C VAL A 202 -2.76 -1.34 11.52
N PHE A 203 -2.28 -0.20 12.01
CA PHE A 203 -1.33 -0.11 13.12
C PHE A 203 -2.02 -0.44 14.46
N LYS A 204 -1.59 -1.53 15.09
CA LYS A 204 -1.97 -1.96 16.44
C LYS A 204 -0.90 -2.93 16.97
N SER A 205 -0.95 -3.22 18.27
CA SER A 205 -0.04 -4.19 18.86
C SER A 205 -0.13 -5.56 18.17
N GLY A 206 1.01 -6.05 17.71
CA GLY A 206 1.22 -7.29 16.99
C GLY A 206 0.70 -7.28 15.55
N SER A 207 0.54 -6.12 14.89
CA SER A 207 0.19 -6.08 13.47
C SER A 207 1.40 -6.07 12.54
N ASP A 208 1.14 -6.41 11.28
CA ASP A 208 2.05 -6.24 10.15
C ASP A 208 2.56 -4.80 10.02
N VAL A 209 1.69 -3.78 10.06
CA VAL A 209 2.10 -2.38 10.00
C VAL A 209 3.02 -2.00 11.17
N GLU A 210 2.77 -2.51 12.39
CA GLU A 210 3.71 -2.31 13.50
C GLU A 210 5.08 -2.96 13.19
N PHE A 211 5.07 -4.21 12.71
CA PHE A 211 6.28 -4.95 12.38
C PHE A 211 7.08 -4.29 11.25
N GLU A 212 6.40 -3.85 10.19
CA GLU A 212 6.98 -3.19 9.03
C GLU A 212 7.73 -1.91 9.43
N PHE A 213 7.04 -0.99 10.11
CA PHE A 213 7.65 0.27 10.50
C PHE A 213 8.71 0.14 11.60
N LEU A 214 8.51 -0.75 12.58
CA LEU A 214 9.40 -0.84 13.74
C LEU A 214 10.55 -1.84 13.55
N GLN A 215 10.39 -2.82 12.66
CA GLN A 215 11.37 -3.88 12.46
C GLN A 215 11.92 -3.93 11.04
N VAL A 216 11.08 -3.82 10.00
CA VAL A 216 11.53 -3.97 8.60
C VAL A 216 12.23 -2.69 8.11
N TYR A 217 11.53 -1.57 8.02
CA TYR A 217 12.05 -0.33 7.41
C TYR A 217 13.38 0.15 8.01
N PRO A 218 13.60 0.12 9.35
CA PRO A 218 14.87 0.55 9.93
C PRO A 218 16.09 -0.23 9.42
N ARG A 219 15.90 -1.47 8.95
CA ARG A 219 16.96 -2.40 8.51
C ARG A 219 17.25 -2.38 7.01
N LEU A 220 16.40 -1.72 6.22
CA LEU A 220 16.60 -1.64 4.77
C LEU A 220 17.92 -0.94 4.44
N GLN A 221 18.62 -1.45 3.43
CA GLN A 221 19.85 -0.88 2.90
C GLN A 221 19.56 0.44 2.17
N THR A 222 20.56 1.31 2.08
CA THR A 222 20.44 2.57 1.34
C THR A 222 20.14 2.30 -0.15
N GLY A 223 19.19 3.05 -0.69
CA GLY A 223 18.76 2.96 -2.07
C GLY A 223 17.71 1.89 -2.34
N VAL A 224 17.23 1.16 -1.33
CA VAL A 224 16.04 0.29 -1.45
C VAL A 224 14.80 1.16 -1.61
N LEU A 225 13.97 0.86 -2.61
CA LEU A 225 12.70 1.54 -2.80
C LEU A 225 11.61 0.85 -1.99
N VAL A 226 10.74 1.64 -1.37
CA VAL A 226 9.58 1.17 -0.63
C VAL A 226 8.32 1.73 -1.27
N HIS A 227 7.42 0.85 -1.67
CA HIS A 227 6.06 1.17 -2.08
C HIS A 227 5.11 0.83 -0.94
N ILE A 228 4.24 1.77 -0.58
CA ILE A 228 3.13 1.56 0.36
C ILE A 228 1.84 1.88 -0.38
N HIS A 229 0.93 0.90 -0.44
CA HIS A 229 -0.34 1.05 -1.13
C HIS A 229 -1.38 1.81 -0.28
N ASP A 230 -2.44 2.31 -0.92
CA ASP A 230 -3.59 2.98 -0.29
C ASP A 230 -3.24 4.17 0.66
N ILE A 231 -2.34 5.05 0.23
CA ILE A 231 -2.00 6.31 0.89
C ILE A 231 -2.61 7.51 0.15
N PHE A 232 -3.51 8.24 0.79
CA PHE A 232 -4.35 9.27 0.14
C PHE A 232 -4.00 10.73 0.52
N PHE A 233 -2.74 11.01 0.85
CA PHE A 233 -2.32 12.39 1.14
C PHE A 233 -2.71 13.38 0.02
N PRO A 234 -3.17 14.61 0.35
CA PRO A 234 -3.25 15.20 1.69
C PRO A 234 -4.58 14.92 2.42
N TYR A 235 -5.42 14.02 1.92
CA TYR A 235 -6.73 13.72 2.49
C TYR A 235 -6.67 12.59 3.53
N ASP A 236 -7.74 12.47 4.32
CA ASP A 236 -8.04 11.24 5.06
C ASP A 236 -8.45 10.12 4.09
N TYR A 237 -8.45 8.87 4.58
CA TYR A 237 -9.02 7.73 3.84
C TYR A 237 -10.45 8.03 3.34
N PRO A 238 -10.85 7.51 2.16
CA PRO A 238 -12.17 7.72 1.59
C PRO A 238 -13.31 7.49 2.59
N ILE A 239 -14.30 8.38 2.57
CA ILE A 239 -15.38 8.38 3.55
C ILE A 239 -16.23 7.10 3.46
N GLU A 240 -16.39 6.55 2.26
CA GLU A 240 -17.06 5.29 2.00
C GLU A 240 -16.36 4.12 2.70
N TRP A 241 -15.02 4.07 2.66
CA TRP A 241 -14.23 3.02 3.30
C TRP A 241 -14.41 3.06 4.81
N ASN A 242 -14.33 4.26 5.39
CA ASN A 242 -14.53 4.46 6.82
C ASN A 242 -15.97 4.13 7.28
N LEU A 243 -16.99 4.65 6.60
CA LEU A 243 -18.38 4.64 7.10
C LEU A 243 -19.24 3.49 6.59
N LYS A 244 -19.06 3.06 5.33
CA LYS A 244 -19.82 1.96 4.73
C LYS A 244 -19.12 0.63 4.94
N GLU A 245 -17.80 0.60 4.73
CA GLU A 245 -17.03 -0.64 4.79
C GLU A 245 -16.40 -0.90 6.16
N SER A 246 -16.43 0.09 7.05
CA SER A 246 -15.81 0.01 8.40
C SER A 246 -14.31 -0.30 8.36
N ARG A 247 -13.62 0.14 7.30
CA ARG A 247 -12.16 0.12 7.20
C ARG A 247 -11.60 1.31 7.97
N TYR A 248 -11.39 1.12 9.27
CA TYR A 248 -10.75 2.13 10.13
C TYR A 248 -9.23 2.04 10.03
N TRP A 249 -8.72 2.13 8.81
CA TRP A 249 -7.29 2.10 8.53
C TRP A 249 -6.61 3.35 9.10
N ASN A 250 -5.37 3.17 9.54
CA ASN A 250 -4.63 4.22 10.23
C ASN A 250 -3.13 4.26 9.85
N GLU A 251 -2.70 3.43 8.90
CA GLU A 251 -1.31 3.38 8.44
C GLU A 251 -0.83 4.72 7.91
N GLN A 252 -1.60 5.42 7.06
CA GLN A 252 -1.16 6.70 6.50
C GLN A 252 -0.85 7.77 7.56
N TYR A 253 -1.53 7.76 8.72
CA TYR A 253 -1.25 8.72 9.80
C TYR A 253 0.06 8.37 10.52
N PHE A 254 0.37 7.08 10.61
CA PHE A 254 1.63 6.60 11.14
C PHE A 254 2.77 6.91 10.17
N LEU A 255 2.57 6.67 8.87
CA LEU A 255 3.50 7.08 7.81
C LEU A 255 3.78 8.58 7.83
N GLU A 256 2.74 9.41 7.96
CA GLU A 256 2.89 10.85 8.08
C GLU A 256 3.76 11.24 9.28
N THR A 257 3.49 10.65 10.44
CA THR A 257 4.29 10.89 11.65
C THR A 257 5.74 10.45 11.46
N PHE A 258 5.95 9.30 10.81
CA PHE A 258 7.26 8.78 10.47
C PHE A 258 8.02 9.78 9.58
N LEU A 259 7.41 10.26 8.50
CA LEU A 259 8.03 11.20 7.55
C LEU A 259 8.41 12.54 8.18
N GLN A 260 7.61 13.06 9.12
CA GLN A 260 7.89 14.35 9.78
C GLN A 260 9.22 14.40 10.54
N PHE A 261 9.69 13.27 11.05
CA PHE A 261 10.90 13.20 11.89
C PHE A 261 11.99 12.27 11.33
N ASN A 262 11.71 11.60 10.22
CA ASN A 262 12.63 10.71 9.57
C ASN A 262 13.64 11.47 8.70
N LYS A 263 14.90 11.06 8.79
CA LYS A 263 16.01 11.60 7.97
C LYS A 263 16.66 10.53 7.09
N LYS A 264 16.26 9.27 7.24
CA LYS A 264 16.83 8.14 6.49
C LYS A 264 16.15 7.97 5.14
N PHE A 265 14.82 8.15 5.09
CA PHE A 265 14.06 7.98 3.86
C PHE A 265 13.71 9.30 3.19
N GLU A 266 13.79 9.32 1.87
CA GLU A 266 13.33 10.41 1.01
C GLU A 266 12.04 10.01 0.29
N VAL A 267 11.07 10.92 0.21
CA VAL A 267 9.84 10.70 -0.57
C VAL A 267 10.15 10.82 -2.06
N LEU A 268 9.88 9.76 -2.82
CA LEU A 268 10.02 9.76 -4.28
C LEU A 268 8.76 10.25 -4.98
N ALA A 269 7.59 9.71 -4.60
CA ALA A 269 6.31 10.09 -5.17
C ALA A 269 5.15 9.67 -4.27
N SER A 270 4.26 10.61 -3.94
CA SER A 270 2.90 10.31 -3.48
C SER A 270 1.96 10.59 -4.65
N LEU A 271 1.37 9.54 -5.23
CA LEU A 271 0.58 9.72 -6.44
C LEU A 271 -0.70 10.53 -6.16
N SER A 272 -1.30 10.37 -4.98
CA SER A 272 -2.40 11.18 -4.50
C SER A 272 -2.02 12.68 -4.40
N MET A 273 -0.85 13.01 -3.85
CA MET A 273 -0.35 14.39 -3.81
C MET A 273 -0.02 14.95 -5.20
N VAL A 274 0.58 14.14 -6.09
CA VAL A 274 0.84 14.55 -7.49
C VAL A 274 -0.48 14.79 -8.22
N SER A 275 -1.48 13.94 -8.03
CA SER A 275 -2.82 14.10 -8.60
C SER A 275 -3.48 15.38 -8.10
N TYR A 276 -3.42 15.64 -6.80
CA TYR A 276 -3.90 16.88 -6.18
C TYR A 276 -3.19 18.13 -6.74
N TYR A 277 -1.86 18.09 -6.89
CA TYR A 277 -1.06 19.23 -7.32
C TYR A 277 -1.14 19.49 -8.83
N LYS A 278 -1.06 18.43 -9.64
CA LYS A 278 -1.00 18.49 -11.10
C LYS A 278 -1.55 17.22 -11.77
N ASN A 279 -2.86 17.01 -11.61
CA ASN A 279 -3.61 15.90 -12.20
C ASN A 279 -3.36 15.69 -13.71
N SER A 280 -3.10 16.76 -14.47
CA SER A 280 -2.91 16.69 -15.92
C SER A 280 -1.81 15.70 -16.35
N VAL A 281 -0.84 15.40 -15.50
CA VAL A 281 0.21 14.40 -15.77
C VAL A 281 -0.38 13.01 -16.01
N PHE A 282 -1.41 12.61 -15.24
CA PHE A 282 -2.10 11.35 -15.43
C PHE A 282 -3.05 11.42 -16.63
N LEU A 283 -3.85 12.48 -16.73
CA LEU A 283 -4.83 12.66 -17.83
C LEU A 283 -4.21 12.66 -19.22
N GLU A 284 -3.03 13.26 -19.37
CA GLU A 284 -2.32 13.36 -20.65
C GLU A 284 -1.64 12.03 -21.03
N SER A 285 -1.33 11.18 -20.04
CA SER A 285 -0.46 10.00 -20.24
C SER A 285 -1.20 8.67 -20.14
N ILE A 286 -2.40 8.64 -19.54
CA ILE A 286 -3.16 7.43 -19.25
C ILE A 286 -4.57 7.56 -19.84
N ASN A 287 -4.85 6.78 -20.88
CA ASN A 287 -6.13 6.82 -21.60
C ASN A 287 -7.34 6.37 -20.76
N ALA A 288 -7.13 5.52 -19.75
CA ALA A 288 -8.17 4.97 -18.87
C ALA A 288 -8.15 5.58 -17.46
N TYR A 289 -7.55 6.76 -17.29
CA TYR A 289 -7.51 7.41 -15.98
C TYR A 289 -8.91 7.84 -15.54
N HIS A 290 -9.28 7.49 -14.31
CA HIS A 290 -10.56 7.83 -13.72
C HIS A 290 -10.38 8.98 -12.73
N GLU A 291 -10.73 10.20 -13.11
CA GLU A 291 -10.61 11.40 -12.25
C GLU A 291 -11.33 11.26 -10.91
N ASP A 292 -12.41 10.49 -10.87
CA ASP A 292 -13.20 10.23 -9.66
C ASP A 292 -12.47 9.33 -8.65
N ARG A 293 -11.31 8.74 -9.01
CA ARG A 293 -10.51 7.88 -8.15
C ARG A 293 -9.09 8.41 -8.02
N LEU A 294 -8.74 8.85 -6.82
CA LEU A 294 -7.37 9.24 -6.48
C LEU A 294 -6.45 8.00 -6.48
N PRO A 295 -5.27 8.07 -7.11
CA PRO A 295 -4.27 7.02 -6.98
C PRO A 295 -3.73 6.94 -5.54
N GLY A 296 -3.57 5.73 -5.03
CA GLY A 296 -3.19 5.44 -3.63
C GLY A 296 -1.73 5.07 -3.42
N SER A 297 -0.89 5.03 -4.46
CA SER A 297 0.50 4.59 -4.29
C SER A 297 1.39 5.66 -3.67
N PHE A 298 2.19 5.26 -2.69
CA PHE A 298 3.25 6.07 -2.10
C PHE A 298 4.60 5.38 -2.26
N TRP A 299 5.60 6.15 -2.67
CA TRP A 299 6.98 5.69 -2.91
C TRP A 299 7.96 6.52 -2.09
N MET A 300 8.85 5.83 -1.38
CA MET A 300 10.02 6.41 -0.74
C MET A 300 11.26 5.55 -1.01
N ILE A 301 12.44 6.08 -0.68
CA ILE A 301 13.72 5.40 -0.82
C ILE A 301 14.50 5.50 0.49
N ALA A 302 15.12 4.39 0.91
CA ALA A 302 15.86 4.24 2.16
C ALA A 302 17.32 4.75 2.13
#